data_AF-V6TMQ4-F1
#
_entry.id   AF-V6TMQ4-F1
#
_cell.length_a   1.000
_cell.length_b   1.000
_cell.length_c   1.000
_cell.angle_alpha   90.00
_cell.angle_beta   90.00
_cell.angle_gamma   90.00
#
_symmetry.space_group_name_H-M   'P 1'
#
loop_
_entity.id
_entity.type
_entity.pdbx_description
1 polymer ?
#
loop_
_entity_poly.entity_id
_entity_poly.type
_entity_poly.pdbx_seq_one_letter_code
_entity_poly.pdbx_strand_id
1 'polypeptide(L)'
;KCDVTIGGSQYCSECSMTTEFPINGVCTTEKDNNAGCTAAGKCTSCGDGYFLHKGGCYKKGQQPGQTICTDTSSTQGPCEVCASGYFNNPAATDNTKESCIACGDAAGADNYKGRDKCATCDSSKLPVSGGGTITCTACVDGYFADSSGTTCTPCTGDCQTCKGAATQCTSCKTNYLKITDSAGAFGECITEDVCKQDSTHFPTTTTGGKKICTLCNDASNGGITDC
;
A
#
# COMPACT_ATOMS: atom_id res chain seq x y z
N LYS A 1 -22.45 5.90 4.82
CA LYS A 1 -21.51 4.80 4.51
C LYS A 1 -20.07 5.25 4.77
N CYS A 2 -19.32 4.52 5.60
CA CYS A 2 -17.91 4.83 5.88
C CYS A 2 -17.06 3.59 5.68
N ASP A 3 -16.68 3.37 4.42
CA ASP A 3 -16.03 2.17 3.90
C ASP A 3 -14.70 2.46 3.18
N VAL A 4 -14.22 3.70 3.25
CA VAL A 4 -12.95 4.10 2.65
C VAL A 4 -11.87 4.00 3.71
N THR A 5 -10.80 3.27 3.44
CA THR A 5 -9.65 3.17 4.35
C THR A 5 -8.49 4.00 3.82
N ILE A 6 -8.00 4.93 4.64
CA ILE A 6 -6.87 5.81 4.32
C ILE A 6 -5.89 5.74 5.49
N GLY A 7 -4.64 5.34 5.23
CA GLY A 7 -3.62 5.22 6.28
C GLY A 7 -4.04 4.31 7.45
N GLY A 8 -4.86 3.28 7.18
CA GLY A 8 -5.37 2.35 8.20
C GLY A 8 -6.59 2.81 8.99
N SER A 9 -7.11 4.02 8.76
CA SER A 9 -8.33 4.54 9.40
C SER A 9 -9.52 4.52 8.43
N GLN A 10 -10.73 4.33 8.95
CA GLN A 10 -11.98 4.35 8.16
C GLN A 10 -12.55 5.77 8.04
N TYR A 11 -13.07 6.09 6.86
CA TYR A 11 -13.60 7.40 6.48
C TYR A 11 -14.90 7.26 5.67
N CYS A 12 -15.72 8.30 5.73
CA CYS A 12 -17.04 8.36 5.10
C CYS A 12 -16.95 8.73 3.61
N SER A 13 -17.47 7.85 2.76
CA SER A 13 -17.62 8.03 1.30
C SER A 13 -18.98 8.59 0.92
N GLU A 14 -19.96 8.41 1.80
CA GLU A 14 -21.34 8.80 1.56
C GLU A 14 -22.02 9.09 2.90
N CYS A 15 -22.74 10.19 3.02
CA CYS A 15 -23.45 10.60 4.21
C CYS A 15 -24.88 10.08 4.18
N SER A 16 -25.32 9.57 5.32
CA SER A 16 -26.69 9.05 5.46
C SER A 16 -27.72 10.17 5.48
N MET A 17 -27.34 11.36 5.95
CA MET A 17 -28.21 12.54 5.95
C MET A 17 -28.10 13.29 4.63
N THR A 18 -29.24 13.70 4.06
CA THR A 18 -29.33 14.49 2.83
C THR A 18 -28.96 15.96 3.01
N THR A 19 -28.50 16.35 4.19
CA THR A 19 -28.00 17.69 4.53
C THR A 19 -26.50 17.72 4.77
N GLU A 20 -25.84 16.56 4.75
CA GLU A 20 -24.42 16.41 5.05
C GLU A 20 -23.61 16.08 3.79
N PHE A 21 -22.34 16.44 3.81
CA PHE A 21 -21.38 16.24 2.75
C PHE A 21 -20.15 15.49 3.30
N PRO A 22 -19.60 14.51 2.56
CA PRO A 22 -18.40 13.80 2.97
C PRO A 22 -17.15 14.65 2.71
N ILE A 23 -16.73 15.42 3.72
CA ILE A 23 -15.58 16.34 3.66
C ILE A 23 -14.48 15.82 4.59
N ASN A 24 -13.28 15.64 4.06
CA ASN A 24 -12.14 15.03 4.77
C ASN A 24 -12.50 13.70 5.44
N GLY A 25 -13.40 12.94 4.81
CA GLY A 25 -13.86 11.65 5.32
C GLY A 25 -14.83 11.72 6.50
N VAL A 26 -15.37 12.89 6.83
CA VAL A 26 -16.40 13.09 7.86
C VAL A 26 -17.66 13.64 7.20
N CYS A 27 -18.81 13.17 7.65
CA CYS A 27 -20.10 13.74 7.25
C CYS A 27 -20.40 14.99 8.05
N THR A 28 -20.55 16.11 7.34
CA THR A 28 -20.71 17.44 7.94
C THR A 28 -21.62 18.31 7.11
N THR A 29 -22.34 19.23 7.76
CA THR A 29 -23.10 20.30 7.08
C THR A 29 -22.19 21.43 6.59
N GLU A 30 -21.02 21.58 7.20
CA GLU A 30 -20.02 22.60 6.87
C GLU A 30 -19.04 22.09 5.81
N LYS A 31 -18.86 22.86 4.72
CA LYS A 31 -18.01 22.44 3.59
C LYS A 31 -16.55 22.90 3.68
N ASP A 32 -16.14 23.64 4.72
CA ASP A 32 -14.79 24.23 4.82
C ASP A 32 -14.35 24.95 3.52
N ASN A 33 -15.23 25.82 2.99
CA ASN A 33 -15.06 26.56 1.72
C ASN A 33 -15.00 25.69 0.44
N ASN A 34 -15.19 24.37 0.54
CA ASN A 34 -15.36 23.49 -0.62
C ASN A 34 -16.74 23.69 -1.28
N ALA A 35 -16.86 24.69 -2.15
CA ALA A 35 -18.08 24.95 -2.91
C ALA A 35 -18.37 23.89 -3.98
N GLY A 36 -17.38 23.08 -4.36
CA GLY A 36 -17.50 22.13 -5.48
C GLY A 36 -18.30 20.86 -5.15
N CYS A 37 -18.44 20.50 -3.87
CA CYS A 37 -19.33 19.41 -3.46
C CYS A 37 -20.76 19.94 -3.29
N THR A 38 -21.55 19.89 -4.37
CA THR A 38 -22.90 20.47 -4.42
C THR A 38 -24.00 19.48 -4.03
N ALA A 39 -23.84 18.20 -4.37
CA ALA A 39 -24.76 17.14 -4.00
C ALA A 39 -24.53 16.67 -2.56
N ALA A 40 -25.58 16.73 -1.73
CA ALA A 40 -25.53 16.17 -0.39
C ALA A 40 -25.53 14.64 -0.44
N GLY A 41 -25.06 14.01 0.62
CA GLY A 41 -24.83 12.57 0.67
C GLY A 41 -23.52 12.17 0.00
N LYS A 42 -23.24 12.59 -1.23
CA LYS A 42 -22.02 12.17 -1.95
C LYS A 42 -21.50 13.25 -2.89
N CYS A 43 -20.21 13.53 -2.83
CA CYS A 43 -19.57 14.48 -3.74
C CYS A 43 -19.31 13.82 -5.10
N THR A 44 -19.65 14.53 -6.18
CA THR A 44 -19.29 14.19 -7.57
C THR A 44 -18.25 15.14 -8.14
N SER A 45 -17.96 16.23 -7.42
CA SER A 45 -16.90 17.18 -7.70
C SER A 45 -16.43 17.81 -6.40
N CYS A 46 -15.21 18.34 -6.40
CA CYS A 46 -14.65 19.07 -5.27
C CYS A 46 -14.28 20.50 -5.67
N GLY A 47 -14.08 21.36 -4.68
CA GLY A 47 -13.75 22.79 -4.78
C GLY A 47 -12.25 23.06 -4.81
N ASP A 48 -11.88 24.33 -4.84
CA ASP A 48 -10.48 24.81 -4.70
C ASP A 48 -9.77 24.19 -3.50
N GLY A 49 -8.57 23.62 -3.73
CA GLY A 49 -7.76 23.00 -2.68
C GLY A 49 -8.25 21.63 -2.22
N TYR A 50 -9.28 21.05 -2.87
CA TYR A 50 -9.77 19.69 -2.60
C TYR A 50 -9.67 18.84 -3.87
N PHE A 51 -9.50 17.53 -3.67
CA PHE A 51 -9.58 16.53 -4.74
C PHE A 51 -10.64 15.48 -4.40
N LEU A 52 -11.19 14.86 -5.44
CA LEU A 52 -12.22 13.83 -5.30
C LEU A 52 -11.57 12.46 -5.08
N HIS A 53 -12.05 11.72 -4.08
CA HIS A 53 -11.66 10.33 -3.86
C HIS A 53 -12.85 9.54 -3.30
N LYS A 54 -13.27 8.47 -3.98
CA LYS A 54 -14.35 7.58 -3.51
C LYS A 54 -15.65 8.29 -3.09
N GLY A 55 -16.00 9.40 -3.73
CA GLY A 55 -17.22 10.17 -3.44
C GLY A 55 -17.11 11.17 -2.29
N GLY A 56 -15.94 11.30 -1.67
CA GLY A 56 -15.62 12.35 -0.69
C GLY A 56 -14.64 13.38 -1.26
N CYS A 57 -14.64 14.57 -0.67
CA CYS A 57 -13.66 15.61 -0.98
C CYS A 57 -12.61 15.72 0.12
N TYR A 58 -11.35 15.62 -0.27
CA TYR A 58 -10.23 15.61 0.66
C TYR A 58 -9.30 16.79 0.37
N LYS A 59 -8.90 17.48 1.43
CA LYS A 59 -8.08 18.70 1.33
C LYS A 59 -6.64 18.34 0.96
N LYS A 60 -6.12 18.99 -0.07
CA LYS A 60 -4.70 18.94 -0.43
C LYS A 60 -3.87 19.58 0.69
N GLY A 61 -2.68 19.04 0.97
CA GLY A 61 -1.84 19.57 2.04
C GLY A 61 -2.39 19.40 3.48
N GLN A 62 -3.43 18.60 3.73
CA GLN A 62 -3.89 18.29 5.10
C GLN A 62 -4.34 16.82 5.25
N GLN A 63 -4.18 16.23 6.43
CA GLN A 63 -4.73 14.89 6.72
C GLN A 63 -6.28 14.90 6.72
N PRO A 64 -6.93 13.83 6.25
CA PRO A 64 -6.32 12.61 5.71
C PRO A 64 -5.95 12.71 4.22
N GLY A 65 -6.29 13.80 3.53
CA GLY A 65 -6.02 13.99 2.10
C GLY A 65 -4.54 13.86 1.73
N GLN A 66 -3.63 14.33 2.58
CA GLN A 66 -2.18 14.19 2.40
C GLN A 66 -1.68 12.75 2.28
N THR A 67 -2.41 11.78 2.87
CA THR A 67 -2.06 10.36 2.79
C THR A 67 -2.34 9.78 1.39
N ILE A 68 -3.22 10.42 0.61
CA ILE A 68 -3.57 10.04 -0.76
C ILE A 68 -2.86 10.92 -1.79
N CYS A 69 -2.74 12.21 -1.49
CA CYS A 69 -2.29 13.25 -2.39
C CYS A 69 -1.17 14.08 -1.77
N THR A 70 -0.01 14.15 -2.42
CA THR A 70 1.15 14.92 -1.93
C THR A 70 1.19 16.35 -2.46
N ASP A 71 0.26 16.70 -3.35
CA ASP A 71 0.05 18.08 -3.82
C ASP A 71 -0.43 18.98 -2.66
N THR A 72 0.03 20.23 -2.69
CA THR A 72 -0.33 21.31 -1.76
C THR A 72 -1.03 22.49 -2.47
N SER A 73 -1.32 22.36 -3.76
CA SER A 73 -2.04 23.36 -4.54
C SER A 73 -3.39 23.69 -3.93
N SER A 74 -3.73 24.98 -3.90
CA SER A 74 -5.05 25.49 -3.54
C SER A 74 -5.97 25.66 -4.74
N THR A 75 -5.54 25.31 -5.96
CA THR A 75 -6.37 25.47 -7.17
C THR A 75 -7.35 24.32 -7.31
N GLN A 76 -8.51 24.61 -7.89
CA GLN A 76 -9.45 23.61 -8.34
C GLN A 76 -8.79 22.63 -9.30
N GLY A 77 -8.95 21.33 -9.04
CA GLY A 77 -8.55 20.29 -10.00
C GLY A 77 -8.25 18.97 -9.32
N PRO A 78 -7.77 17.98 -10.08
CA PRO A 78 -7.36 16.70 -9.55
C PRO A 78 -6.10 16.85 -8.67
N CYS A 79 -5.76 15.79 -7.94
CA CYS A 79 -4.43 15.64 -7.38
C CYS A 79 -3.41 15.30 -8.48
N GLU A 80 -2.38 16.12 -8.65
CA GLU A 80 -1.33 15.92 -9.65
C GLU A 80 -0.26 14.90 -9.24
N VAL A 81 -0.04 14.70 -7.94
CA VAL A 81 0.97 13.77 -7.43
C VAL A 81 0.38 12.93 -6.29
N CYS A 82 -0.04 11.71 -6.63
CA CYS A 82 -0.53 10.76 -5.65
C CYS A 82 0.60 10.26 -4.72
N ALA A 83 0.25 9.97 -3.48
CA ALA A 83 1.17 9.41 -2.49
C ALA A 83 1.53 7.95 -2.81
N SER A 84 2.62 7.46 -2.20
CA SER A 84 3.01 6.06 -2.32
C SER A 84 1.87 5.12 -1.92
N GLY A 85 1.63 4.08 -2.74
CA GLY A 85 0.49 3.17 -2.59
C GLY A 85 -0.77 3.63 -3.31
N TYR A 86 -0.72 4.77 -3.99
CA TYR A 86 -1.73 5.26 -4.92
C TYR A 86 -1.08 5.57 -6.28
N PHE A 87 -1.90 5.59 -7.33
CA PHE A 87 -1.48 6.05 -8.65
C PHE A 87 -2.49 7.06 -9.19
N ASN A 88 -2.00 8.01 -10.00
CA ASN A 88 -2.86 8.98 -10.69
C ASN A 88 -3.83 8.24 -11.61
N ASN A 89 -5.11 8.55 -11.50
CA ASN A 89 -6.12 8.11 -12.45
C ASN A 89 -5.94 8.89 -13.76
N PRO A 90 -5.57 8.24 -14.89
CA PRO A 90 -5.35 8.96 -16.14
C PRO A 90 -6.60 9.66 -16.69
N ALA A 91 -7.81 9.26 -16.25
CA ALA A 91 -9.04 9.95 -16.63
C ALA A 91 -9.28 11.25 -15.85
N ALA A 92 -8.58 11.48 -14.73
CA ALA A 92 -8.79 12.64 -13.88
C ALA A 92 -8.10 13.89 -14.44
N THR A 93 -8.74 14.48 -15.45
CA THR A 93 -8.32 15.73 -16.10
C THR A 93 -8.99 16.97 -15.52
N ASP A 94 -9.96 16.79 -14.62
CA ASP A 94 -10.72 17.84 -13.95
C ASP A 94 -11.09 17.44 -12.50
N ASN A 95 -11.96 18.21 -11.86
CA ASN A 95 -12.39 18.01 -10.48
C ASN A 95 -13.56 17.03 -10.29
N THR A 96 -14.03 16.36 -11.35
CA THR A 96 -15.20 15.48 -11.33
C THR A 96 -14.85 14.00 -11.24
N LYS A 97 -13.56 13.68 -11.31
CA LYS A 97 -13.03 12.31 -11.35
C LYS A 97 -12.16 12.03 -10.14
N GLU A 98 -12.15 10.76 -9.73
CA GLU A 98 -11.29 10.30 -8.64
C GLU A 98 -9.83 10.51 -9.04
N SER A 99 -9.08 11.31 -8.29
CA SER A 99 -7.74 11.72 -8.72
C SER A 99 -6.70 10.61 -8.55
N CYS A 100 -6.76 9.92 -7.41
CA CYS A 100 -5.79 8.92 -7.01
C CYS A 100 -6.53 7.63 -6.68
N ILE A 101 -6.12 6.53 -7.32
CA ILE A 101 -6.66 5.19 -7.09
C ILE A 101 -5.63 4.41 -6.27
N ALA A 102 -6.06 3.71 -5.23
CA ALA A 102 -5.14 2.89 -4.45
C ALA A 102 -4.59 1.74 -5.30
N CYS A 103 -3.30 1.43 -5.17
CA CYS A 103 -2.67 0.30 -5.88
C CYS A 103 -3.40 -1.02 -5.59
N GLY A 104 -3.94 -1.17 -4.38
CA GLY A 104 -4.70 -2.33 -3.91
C GLY A 104 -6.14 -2.43 -4.41
N ASP A 105 -6.66 -1.39 -5.07
CA ASP A 105 -8.08 -1.28 -5.38
C ASP A 105 -8.44 -1.92 -6.73
N ALA A 106 -8.81 -3.20 -6.69
CA ALA A 106 -9.20 -3.97 -7.87
C ALA A 106 -10.52 -3.49 -8.52
N ALA A 107 -11.38 -2.76 -7.78
CA ALA A 107 -12.58 -2.17 -8.36
C ALA A 107 -12.21 -0.92 -9.17
N GLY A 108 -11.30 -0.10 -8.62
CA GLY A 108 -10.73 1.07 -9.27
C GLY A 108 -11.72 2.21 -9.48
N ALA A 109 -11.43 3.06 -10.47
CA ALA A 109 -12.27 4.16 -10.92
C ALA A 109 -12.04 4.45 -12.42
N ASP A 110 -13.06 4.91 -13.13
CA ASP A 110 -12.97 5.33 -14.54
C ASP A 110 -12.29 4.33 -15.50
N ASN A 111 -12.51 3.03 -15.27
CA ASN A 111 -11.88 1.89 -15.98
C ASN A 111 -10.39 1.66 -15.68
N TYR A 112 -9.82 2.42 -14.76
CA TYR A 112 -8.46 2.20 -14.24
C TYR A 112 -8.51 1.47 -12.91
N LYS A 113 -7.67 0.45 -12.75
CA LYS A 113 -7.75 -0.48 -11.63
C LYS A 113 -6.39 -0.72 -10.99
N GLY A 114 -6.42 -0.87 -9.68
CA GLY A 114 -5.40 -1.52 -8.90
C GLY A 114 -5.43 -3.05 -9.06
N ARG A 115 -4.66 -3.73 -8.22
CA ARG A 115 -4.65 -5.19 -8.07
C ARG A 115 -4.85 -5.51 -6.60
N ASP A 116 -5.68 -6.50 -6.31
CA ASP A 116 -5.89 -6.92 -4.92
C ASP A 116 -4.55 -7.29 -4.26
N LYS A 117 -4.41 -6.92 -2.99
CA LYS A 117 -3.19 -7.10 -2.17
C LYS A 117 -1.94 -6.39 -2.70
N CYS A 118 -2.07 -5.45 -3.63
CA CYS A 118 -0.96 -4.64 -4.08
C CYS A 118 -0.73 -3.44 -3.16
N ALA A 119 0.48 -3.34 -2.59
CA ALA A 119 0.87 -2.24 -1.71
C ALA A 119 1.47 -1.06 -2.47
N THR A 120 2.27 -1.33 -3.51
CA THR A 120 2.88 -0.31 -4.38
C THR A 120 2.80 -0.77 -5.82
N CYS A 121 2.68 0.17 -6.75
CA CYS A 121 2.42 -0.13 -8.15
C CYS A 121 3.12 0.84 -9.10
N ASP A 122 3.31 0.38 -10.33
CA ASP A 122 3.76 1.15 -11.48
C ASP A 122 2.57 1.37 -12.44
N SER A 123 2.26 2.64 -12.69
CA SER A 123 1.22 3.09 -13.62
C SER A 123 1.78 3.64 -14.93
N SER A 124 3.11 3.65 -15.13
CA SER A 124 3.77 4.25 -16.29
C SER A 124 3.39 3.60 -17.64
N LYS A 125 2.82 2.39 -17.60
CA LYS A 125 2.34 1.64 -18.77
C LYS A 125 0.83 1.76 -19.01
N LEU A 126 0.10 2.49 -18.15
CA LEU A 126 -1.32 2.72 -18.38
C LEU A 126 -1.53 3.61 -19.61
N PRO A 127 -2.53 3.31 -20.46
CA PRO A 127 -2.87 4.19 -21.56
C PRO A 127 -3.53 5.47 -21.03
N VAL A 128 -3.36 6.58 -21.75
CA VAL A 128 -4.00 7.86 -21.44
C VAL A 128 -5.53 7.83 -21.56
N SER A 129 -6.08 6.81 -22.23
CA SER A 129 -7.53 6.61 -22.40
C SER A 129 -7.86 5.13 -22.58
N GLY A 130 -9.10 4.74 -22.29
CA GLY A 130 -9.60 3.38 -22.52
C GLY A 130 -9.46 2.43 -21.32
N GLY A 131 -8.85 2.90 -20.22
CA GLY A 131 -8.70 2.12 -18.98
C GLY A 131 -7.50 1.18 -18.99
N GLY A 132 -7.23 0.56 -17.85
CA GLY A 132 -6.11 -0.37 -17.68
C GLY A 132 -5.90 -0.77 -16.22
N THR A 133 -5.02 -1.73 -16.02
CA THR A 133 -4.63 -2.19 -14.67
C THR A 133 -3.14 -1.95 -14.47
N ILE A 134 -2.78 -1.39 -13.33
CA ILE A 134 -1.37 -1.14 -12.97
C ILE A 134 -0.55 -2.44 -12.96
N THR A 135 0.78 -2.30 -12.94
CA THR A 135 1.68 -3.41 -12.59
C THR A 135 1.99 -3.30 -11.10
N CYS A 136 1.80 -4.38 -10.34
CA CYS A 136 2.16 -4.36 -8.92
C CYS A 136 3.67 -4.52 -8.74
N THR A 137 4.30 -3.59 -8.02
CA THR A 137 5.74 -3.61 -7.75
C THR A 137 6.07 -4.21 -6.39
N ALA A 138 5.15 -4.10 -5.42
CA ALA A 138 5.22 -4.82 -4.16
C ALA A 138 3.82 -5.12 -3.63
N CYS A 139 3.63 -6.32 -3.12
CA CYS A 139 2.40 -6.72 -2.45
C CYS A 139 2.43 -6.34 -0.98
N VAL A 140 1.26 -6.36 -0.33
CA VAL A 140 1.16 -6.25 1.13
C VAL A 140 1.85 -7.45 1.80
N ASP A 141 2.21 -7.30 3.07
CA ASP A 141 2.84 -8.36 3.87
C ASP A 141 2.05 -9.68 3.78
N GLY A 142 2.80 -10.78 3.70
CA GLY A 142 2.25 -12.12 3.49
C GLY A 142 1.92 -12.45 2.04
N TYR A 143 2.17 -11.56 1.08
CA TYR A 143 2.01 -11.80 -0.35
C TYR A 143 3.26 -11.40 -1.13
N PHE A 144 3.44 -12.00 -2.30
CA PHE A 144 4.49 -11.63 -3.25
C PHE A 144 3.92 -11.50 -4.66
N ALA A 145 4.53 -10.63 -5.45
CA ALA A 145 4.29 -10.55 -6.88
C ALA A 145 5.34 -11.40 -7.61
N ASP A 146 4.91 -12.10 -8.66
CA ASP A 146 5.86 -12.65 -9.64
C ASP A 146 6.47 -11.54 -10.51
N SER A 147 7.31 -11.90 -11.47
CA SER A 147 7.95 -10.93 -12.37
C SER A 147 6.97 -10.18 -13.28
N SER A 148 5.73 -10.67 -13.43
CA SER A 148 4.70 -9.98 -14.20
C SER A 148 4.04 -8.84 -13.43
N GLY A 149 4.09 -8.89 -12.08
CA GLY A 149 3.37 -7.93 -11.24
C GLY A 149 1.85 -7.99 -11.37
N THR A 150 1.30 -9.06 -11.97
CA THR A 150 -0.14 -9.14 -12.28
C THR A 150 -0.99 -9.68 -11.15
N THR A 151 -0.39 -10.46 -10.25
CA THR A 151 -1.09 -11.09 -9.13
C THR A 151 -0.19 -11.07 -7.90
N CYS A 152 -0.81 -10.80 -6.75
CA CYS A 152 -0.18 -10.98 -5.45
C CYS A 152 -0.58 -12.36 -4.92
N THR A 153 0.38 -13.28 -4.85
CA THR A 153 0.18 -14.65 -4.38
C THR A 153 0.57 -14.74 -2.90
N PRO A 154 -0.19 -15.45 -2.05
CA PRO A 154 0.15 -15.57 -0.64
C PRO A 154 1.45 -16.36 -0.45
N CYS A 155 2.23 -15.94 0.55
CA CYS A 155 3.31 -16.75 1.10
C CYS A 155 2.75 -18.00 1.78
N THR A 156 3.53 -19.07 1.79
CA THR A 156 3.12 -20.37 2.33
C THR A 156 4.02 -20.82 3.48
N GLY A 157 3.52 -21.78 4.28
CA GLY A 157 4.25 -22.29 5.44
C GLY A 157 4.48 -21.21 6.51
N ASP A 158 5.71 -21.17 7.03
CA ASP A 158 6.12 -20.27 8.12
C ASP A 158 6.62 -18.90 7.64
N CYS A 159 6.65 -18.64 6.33
CA CYS A 159 7.03 -17.34 5.80
C CYS A 159 6.04 -16.25 6.26
N GLN A 160 6.54 -15.21 6.91
CA GLN A 160 5.77 -13.97 7.14
C GLN A 160 5.81 -13.07 5.92
N THR A 161 6.99 -12.93 5.32
CA THR A 161 7.18 -12.28 4.02
C THR A 161 7.94 -13.23 3.11
N CYS A 162 7.69 -13.15 1.81
CA CYS A 162 8.33 -13.95 0.79
C CYS A 162 8.50 -13.12 -0.48
N LYS A 163 9.36 -13.56 -1.40
CA LYS A 163 9.58 -12.87 -2.68
C LYS A 163 9.98 -13.88 -3.74
N GLY A 164 9.53 -13.69 -4.98
CA GLY A 164 9.83 -14.59 -6.11
C GLY A 164 9.02 -15.89 -6.10
N ALA A 165 8.89 -16.54 -4.94
CA ALA A 165 8.05 -17.72 -4.75
C ALA A 165 7.45 -17.78 -3.33
N ALA A 166 6.36 -18.52 -3.17
CA ALA A 166 5.61 -18.62 -1.91
C ALA A 166 6.41 -19.22 -0.74
N THR A 167 7.46 -19.99 -1.04
CA THR A 167 8.34 -20.66 -0.06
C THR A 167 9.70 -19.96 0.09
N GLN A 168 10.00 -18.95 -0.73
CA GLN A 168 11.24 -18.17 -0.63
C GLN A 168 11.06 -17.08 0.43
N CYS A 169 11.16 -17.47 1.69
CA CYS A 169 10.90 -16.56 2.81
C CYS A 169 11.96 -15.46 2.86
N THR A 170 11.51 -14.23 3.12
CA THR A 170 12.37 -13.11 3.48
C THR A 170 12.20 -12.72 4.95
N SER A 171 11.20 -13.27 5.66
CA SER A 171 11.07 -13.25 7.12
C SER A 171 10.13 -14.36 7.57
N CYS A 172 10.14 -14.66 8.87
CA CYS A 172 9.40 -15.77 9.46
C CYS A 172 8.41 -15.28 10.51
N LYS A 173 7.24 -15.92 10.58
CA LYS A 173 6.15 -15.53 11.50
C LYS A 173 6.58 -15.62 12.97
N THR A 174 7.27 -16.69 13.34
CA THR A 174 7.68 -17.00 14.71
C THR A 174 9.11 -17.53 14.81
N ASN A 175 9.52 -18.29 13.79
CA ASN A 175 10.78 -19.01 13.64
C ASN A 175 11.94 -18.10 13.17
N TYR A 176 13.13 -18.67 13.01
CA TYR A 176 14.34 -17.97 12.57
C TYR A 176 14.55 -18.19 11.07
N LEU A 177 14.82 -17.11 10.33
CA LEU A 177 15.14 -17.21 8.91
C LEU A 177 16.58 -17.69 8.72
N LYS A 178 16.76 -18.89 8.14
CA LYS A 178 18.06 -19.37 7.66
C LYS A 178 18.14 -19.13 6.16
N ILE A 179 19.08 -18.30 5.73
CA ILE A 179 19.34 -18.06 4.31
C ILE A 179 19.86 -19.34 3.65
N THR A 180 19.24 -19.74 2.55
CA THR A 180 19.57 -20.99 1.83
C THR A 180 19.97 -20.75 0.38
N ASP A 181 19.73 -19.56 -0.16
CA ASP A 181 20.13 -19.21 -1.52
C ASP A 181 21.52 -18.58 -1.57
N SER A 182 22.22 -18.77 -2.70
CA SER A 182 23.58 -18.27 -2.88
C SER A 182 23.67 -16.75 -3.04
N ALA A 183 22.56 -16.07 -3.33
CA ALA A 183 22.52 -14.60 -3.45
C ALA A 183 22.21 -13.90 -2.11
N GLY A 184 21.92 -14.66 -1.05
CA GLY A 184 21.62 -14.12 0.27
C GLY A 184 20.24 -13.47 0.39
N ALA A 185 19.34 -13.73 -0.56
CA ALA A 185 18.06 -13.04 -0.68
C ALA A 185 16.89 -13.78 0.00
N PHE A 186 16.96 -15.10 0.11
CA PHE A 186 15.87 -15.99 0.48
C PHE A 186 16.33 -17.08 1.43
N GLY A 187 15.39 -17.57 2.23
CA GLY A 187 15.68 -18.63 3.17
C GLY A 187 14.48 -19.46 3.55
N GLU A 188 14.75 -20.40 4.43
CA GLU A 188 13.76 -21.25 5.07
C GLU A 188 13.57 -20.80 6.52
N CYS A 189 12.35 -20.95 7.03
CA CYS A 189 12.03 -20.69 8.42
C CYS A 189 12.25 -21.97 9.24
N ILE A 190 13.19 -21.91 10.16
CA ILE A 190 13.57 -23.04 11.01
C ILE A 190 13.43 -22.72 12.49
N THR A 191 13.23 -23.75 13.30
CA THR A 191 13.15 -23.60 14.76
C THR A 191 14.51 -23.25 15.35
N GLU A 192 14.49 -22.74 16.59
CA GLU A 192 15.71 -22.42 17.32
C GLU A 192 16.64 -23.63 17.49
N ASP A 193 16.06 -24.79 17.79
CA ASP A 193 16.82 -26.03 18.01
C ASP A 193 17.53 -26.48 16.73
N VAL A 194 16.84 -26.40 15.57
CA VAL A 194 17.44 -26.71 14.27
C VAL A 194 18.53 -25.69 13.92
N CYS A 195 18.36 -24.43 14.29
CA CYS A 195 19.40 -23.42 14.05
C CYS A 195 20.71 -23.72 14.80
N LYS A 196 20.61 -24.28 16.01
CA LYS A 196 21.77 -24.64 16.84
C LYS A 196 22.38 -25.99 16.45
N GLN A 197 21.78 -26.74 15.52
CA GLN A 197 22.35 -28.01 15.07
C GLN A 197 23.70 -27.79 14.38
N ASP A 198 24.59 -28.76 14.56
CA ASP A 198 25.94 -28.81 13.98
C ASP A 198 26.91 -27.68 14.39
N SER A 199 26.51 -26.78 15.30
CA SER A 199 27.32 -25.65 15.80
C SER A 199 27.85 -24.69 14.71
N THR A 200 27.26 -24.71 13.51
CA THR A 200 27.67 -23.83 12.39
C THR A 200 26.92 -22.50 12.35
N HIS A 201 25.75 -22.45 13.00
CA HIS A 201 24.87 -21.30 13.05
C HIS A 201 24.39 -21.04 14.47
N PHE A 202 23.89 -19.83 14.72
CA PHE A 202 23.23 -19.48 15.95
C PHE A 202 22.01 -18.57 15.70
N PRO A 203 20.98 -18.68 16.56
CA PRO A 203 19.81 -17.81 16.48
C PRO A 203 20.14 -16.44 17.05
N THR A 204 19.71 -15.40 16.35
CA THR A 204 19.83 -14.01 16.80
C THR A 204 18.70 -13.16 16.26
N THR A 205 18.59 -11.94 16.79
CA THR A 205 17.63 -10.94 16.32
C THR A 205 18.40 -9.73 15.83
N THR A 206 18.18 -9.36 14.57
CA THR A 206 18.77 -8.16 13.97
C THR A 206 18.29 -6.90 14.71
N THR A 207 18.99 -5.77 14.52
CA THR A 207 18.57 -4.46 15.05
C THR A 207 17.17 -4.05 14.61
N GLY A 208 16.68 -4.58 13.48
CA GLY A 208 15.32 -4.38 12.98
C GLY A 208 14.27 -5.33 13.55
N GLY A 209 14.58 -6.12 14.58
CA GLY A 209 13.65 -7.05 15.22
C GLY A 209 13.42 -8.36 14.45
N LYS A 210 14.11 -8.58 13.33
CA LYS A 210 14.00 -9.81 12.53
C LYS A 210 14.81 -10.94 13.16
N LYS A 211 14.13 -12.06 13.44
CA LYS A 211 14.75 -13.33 13.88
C LYS A 211 15.46 -14.02 12.72
N ILE A 212 16.75 -14.26 12.87
CA ILE A 212 17.58 -14.93 11.86
C ILE A 212 18.39 -16.07 12.48
N CYS A 213 18.64 -17.10 11.68
CA CYS A 213 19.60 -18.13 11.98
C CYS A 213 20.85 -17.84 11.14
N THR A 214 21.87 -17.26 11.75
CA THR A 214 23.04 -16.75 11.01
C THR A 214 24.28 -17.61 11.25
N LEU A 215 25.23 -17.54 10.32
CA LEU A 215 26.52 -18.21 10.43
C LEU A 215 27.27 -17.72 11.65
N CYS A 216 27.96 -18.63 12.34
CA CYS A 216 28.61 -18.26 13.58
C CYS A 216 29.79 -17.29 13.42
N ASN A 217 30.35 -17.17 12.21
CA ASN A 217 31.37 -16.18 11.88
C ASN A 217 30.81 -14.84 11.34
N ASP A 218 29.49 -14.66 11.32
CA ASP A 218 28.86 -13.42 10.88
C ASP A 218 28.95 -12.32 11.96
N ALA A 219 30.06 -11.61 11.96
CA ALA A 219 30.33 -10.50 12.89
C ALA A 219 29.26 -9.39 12.83
N SER A 220 28.57 -9.23 11.69
CA SER A 220 27.52 -8.20 11.55
C SER A 220 26.30 -8.50 12.42
N ASN A 221 26.09 -9.77 12.75
CA ASN A 221 24.96 -10.25 13.54
C ASN A 221 25.39 -10.87 14.88
N GLY A 222 26.59 -10.53 15.36
CA GLY A 222 27.11 -10.93 16.66
C GLY A 222 27.93 -12.23 16.66
N GLY A 223 28.30 -12.72 15.48
CA GLY A 223 29.21 -13.86 15.32
C GLY A 223 30.65 -13.54 15.71
N ILE A 224 31.44 -14.60 15.91
CA ILE A 224 32.87 -14.54 16.23
C ILE A 224 33.70 -15.13 15.09
N THR A 225 34.79 -14.47 14.72
CA THR A 225 35.72 -14.97 13.70
C THR A 225 36.33 -16.30 14.15
N ASP A 226 36.47 -17.26 13.22
CA ASP A 226 36.99 -18.61 13.47
C ASP A 226 36.20 -19.43 14.50
N CYS A 227 34.88 -19.20 14.55
CA CYS A 227 33.94 -20.28 14.86
C CYS A 227 33.92 -21.29 13.69
#